data_AF-A0AAW9KIV3-F1
#
_entry.id   AF-A0AAW9KIV3-F1
#
_cell.length_a   1.000
_cell.length_b   1.000
_cell.length_c   1.000
_cell.angle_alpha   90.00
_cell.angle_beta   90.00
_cell.angle_gamma   90.00
#
_symmetry.space_group_name_H-M   'P 1'
#
loop_
_entity.id
_entity.type
_entity.pdbx_description
1 polymer ?
#
loop_
_entity_poly.entity_id
_entity_poly.type
_entity_poly.pdbx_seq_one_letter_code
_entity_poly.pdbx_strand_id
1 'polypeptide(L)'
;EPHAAIYPDIKWNEFAAATGSTLGMFQLFAAALNKDACAEDAVRIRNAYFPYVNGLHILLDYLIDQEEDRIGGDLNFCNYYEDDETVIMRIEQFADRAIESIRELEHHRFHRMVIEGLLALYLSDPKVREQTEVHHVSKRLMKGSPLMRVFFWVNSRWIRNHM
;
A
#
# COMPACT_ATOMS: atom_id res chain seq x y z
N GLU A 1 21.94 5.96 -10.34
CA GLU A 1 20.88 5.65 -9.36
C GLU A 1 21.48 5.56 -7.96
N PRO A 2 21.44 6.63 -7.15
CA PRO A 2 22.15 6.68 -5.87
C PRO A 2 21.56 5.75 -4.78
N HIS A 3 20.29 5.35 -4.90
CA HIS A 3 19.61 4.52 -3.90
C HIS A 3 19.49 3.04 -4.30
N ALA A 4 19.84 2.67 -5.53
CA ALA A 4 19.69 1.29 -6.04
C ALA A 4 20.52 0.27 -5.24
N ALA A 5 21.70 0.65 -4.77
CA ALA A 5 22.54 -0.23 -3.94
C ALA A 5 21.94 -0.51 -2.54
N ILE A 6 21.08 0.39 -2.03
CA ILE A 6 20.43 0.26 -0.72
C ILE A 6 19.12 -0.54 -0.86
N TYR A 7 18.44 -0.43 -2.00
CA TYR A 7 17.18 -1.10 -2.29
C TYR A 7 17.29 -1.93 -3.59
N PRO A 8 18.12 -2.98 -3.61
CA PRO A 8 18.42 -3.72 -4.85
C PRO A 8 17.21 -4.48 -5.41
N ASP A 9 16.24 -4.81 -4.56
CA ASP A 9 15.06 -5.60 -4.92
C ASP A 9 13.88 -4.73 -5.39
N ILE A 10 14.06 -3.42 -5.51
CA ILE A 10 13.02 -2.43 -5.83
C ILE A 10 13.35 -1.72 -7.15
N LYS A 11 12.38 -1.69 -8.07
CA LYS A 11 12.47 -1.01 -9.36
C LYS A 11 12.39 0.51 -9.19
N TRP A 12 12.84 1.27 -10.20
CA TRP A 12 12.82 2.74 -10.13
C TRP A 12 11.42 3.33 -9.88
N ASN A 13 10.38 2.78 -10.53
CA ASN A 13 8.99 3.23 -10.41
C ASN A 13 8.41 2.90 -9.04
N GLU A 14 8.78 1.75 -8.48
CA GLU A 14 8.41 1.34 -7.13
C GLU A 14 9.10 2.20 -6.07
N PHE A 15 10.38 2.54 -6.26
CA PHE A 15 11.08 3.45 -5.38
C PHE A 15 10.46 4.85 -5.43
N ALA A 16 10.13 5.34 -6.63
CA ALA A 16 9.42 6.60 -6.80
C ALA A 16 8.07 6.59 -6.06
N ALA A 17 7.28 5.52 -6.22
CA ALA A 17 6.04 5.33 -5.46
C ALA A 17 6.28 5.34 -3.94
N ALA A 18 7.29 4.62 -3.45
CA ALA A 18 7.62 4.60 -2.01
C ALA A 18 8.00 5.98 -1.44
N THR A 19 8.54 6.88 -2.27
CA THR A 19 8.86 8.25 -1.84
C THR A 19 7.63 9.19 -1.81
N GLY A 20 6.51 8.80 -2.43
CA GLY A 20 5.30 9.64 -2.53
C GLY A 20 4.37 9.57 -1.32
N SER A 21 4.57 8.62 -0.39
CA SER A 21 3.69 8.45 0.77
C SER A 21 4.08 9.29 1.97
N THR A 22 3.09 9.82 2.69
CA THR A 22 3.25 10.57 3.94
C THR A 22 3.07 9.73 5.21
N LEU A 23 2.69 8.46 5.09
CA LEU A 23 2.34 7.62 6.26
C LEU A 23 3.48 7.47 7.27
N GLY A 24 4.71 7.22 6.78
CA GLY A 24 5.90 7.15 7.64
C GLY A 24 6.16 8.46 8.40
N MET A 25 5.90 9.62 7.77
CA MET A 25 6.05 10.93 8.42
C MET A 25 5.02 11.12 9.53
N PHE A 26 3.75 10.77 9.29
CA PHE A 26 2.72 10.84 10.33
C PHE A 26 3.03 9.93 11.51
N GLN A 27 3.58 8.75 11.26
CA GLN A 27 4.00 7.86 12.34
C GLN A 27 5.18 8.44 13.15
N LEU A 28 6.15 9.05 12.49
CA LEU A 28 7.26 9.73 13.17
C LEU A 28 6.74 10.89 14.04
N PHE A 29 5.79 11.69 13.55
CA PHE A 29 5.16 12.74 14.35
C PHE A 29 4.38 12.19 15.54
N ALA A 30 3.64 11.09 15.35
CA ALA A 30 2.93 10.44 16.44
C ALA A 30 3.90 9.92 17.52
N ALA A 31 5.02 9.31 17.11
CA ALA A 31 6.05 8.83 18.04
C ALA A 31 6.73 9.98 18.78
N ALA A 32 6.94 11.13 18.14
CA ALA A 32 7.52 12.32 18.77
C ALA A 32 6.65 12.93 19.89
N LEU A 33 5.38 12.54 20.00
CA LEU A 33 4.52 12.93 21.12
C LEU A 33 4.85 12.16 22.41
N ASN A 34 5.54 11.02 22.31
CA ASN A 34 6.03 10.28 23.47
C ASN A 34 7.29 10.96 24.02
N LYS A 35 7.25 11.40 25.29
CA LYS A 35 8.36 12.08 25.96
C LYS A 35 9.59 11.20 26.15
N ASP A 36 9.41 9.89 26.12
CA ASP A 36 10.48 8.91 26.28
C ASP A 36 11.03 8.39 24.93
N ALA A 37 10.55 8.94 23.80
CA ALA A 37 11.01 8.52 22.48
C ALA A 37 12.50 8.85 22.25
N CYS A 38 13.21 7.92 21.61
CA CYS A 38 14.62 8.06 21.28
C CYS A 38 14.89 8.00 19.77
N ALA A 39 16.13 8.27 19.36
CA ALA A 39 16.52 8.26 17.95
C ALA A 39 16.38 6.87 17.32
N GLU A 40 16.58 5.82 18.11
CA GLU A 40 16.42 4.43 17.70
C GLU A 40 14.97 4.12 17.32
N ASP A 41 13.99 4.70 18.01
CA ASP A 41 12.57 4.54 17.68
C ASP A 41 12.25 5.16 16.31
N ALA A 42 12.80 6.35 16.03
CA ALA A 42 12.64 7.00 14.74
C ALA A 42 13.26 6.17 13.60
N VAL A 43 14.42 5.55 13.83
CA VAL A 43 15.06 4.65 12.86
C VAL A 43 14.21 3.39 12.62
N ARG A 44 13.68 2.77 13.68
CA ARG A 44 12.79 1.60 13.57
C ARG A 44 11.53 1.94 12.78
N ILE A 45 10.86 3.05 13.11
CA ILE A 45 9.66 3.52 12.40
C ILE A 45 9.96 3.76 10.92
N ARG A 46 11.05 4.48 10.64
CA ARG A 46 11.46 4.76 9.25
C ARG A 46 11.67 3.47 8.47
N ASN A 47 12.40 2.51 9.03
CA ASN A 47 12.71 1.24 8.36
C ASN A 47 11.49 0.33 8.24
N ALA A 48 10.51 0.45 9.15
CA ALA A 48 9.27 -0.30 9.09
C ALA A 48 8.33 0.24 8.01
N TYR A 49 8.23 1.56 7.85
CA TYR A 49 7.32 2.19 6.88
C TYR A 49 7.94 2.31 5.48
N PHE A 50 9.20 2.70 5.40
CA PHE A 50 9.90 2.87 4.13
C PHE A 50 10.80 1.64 3.86
N PRO A 51 10.74 1.06 2.65
CA PRO A 51 9.98 1.51 1.48
C PRO A 51 8.59 0.87 1.35
N TYR A 52 8.34 -0.27 1.99
CA TYR A 52 7.25 -1.16 1.58
C TYR A 52 5.85 -0.68 1.96
N VAL A 53 5.63 -0.19 3.18
CA VAL A 53 4.30 0.36 3.57
C VAL A 53 3.98 1.60 2.71
N ASN A 54 4.98 2.46 2.54
CA ASN A 54 4.84 3.67 1.74
C ASN A 54 4.60 3.37 0.26
N GLY A 55 5.36 2.43 -0.32
CA GLY A 55 5.22 2.04 -1.71
C GLY A 55 3.91 1.33 -1.96
N LEU A 56 3.46 0.47 -1.05
CA LEU A 56 2.16 -0.17 -1.14
C LEU A 56 1.02 0.86 -1.21
N HIS A 57 1.06 1.88 -0.35
CA HIS A 57 0.06 2.96 -0.35
C HIS A 57 -0.05 3.63 -1.72
N ILE A 58 1.07 4.07 -2.29
CA ILE A 58 1.05 4.80 -3.58
C ILE A 58 0.80 3.86 -4.76
N LEU A 59 1.31 2.63 -4.75
CA LEU A 59 1.03 1.67 -5.82
C LEU A 59 -0.46 1.29 -5.87
N LEU A 60 -1.15 1.22 -4.72
CA LEU A 60 -2.59 0.98 -4.68
C LEU A 60 -3.39 2.16 -5.24
N ASP A 61 -2.96 3.38 -4.95
CA ASP A 61 -3.56 4.62 -5.47
C ASP A 61 -3.49 4.66 -6.99
N TYR A 62 -2.28 4.50 -7.51
CA TYR A 62 -2.02 4.42 -8.94
C TYR A 62 -2.72 3.23 -9.61
N LEU A 63 -2.88 2.09 -8.93
CA LEU A 63 -3.60 0.94 -9.48
C LEU A 63 -5.07 1.26 -9.74
N ILE A 64 -5.72 2.04 -8.88
CA ILE A 64 -7.15 2.36 -9.03
C ILE A 64 -7.36 3.45 -10.08
N ASP A 65 -6.44 4.41 -10.12
CA ASP A 65 -6.55 5.57 -11.01
C ASP A 65 -6.01 5.32 -12.43
N GLN A 66 -5.59 4.09 -12.76
CA GLN A 66 -5.03 3.75 -14.08
C GLN A 66 -5.87 4.25 -15.26
N GLU A 67 -7.18 4.02 -15.25
CA GLU A 67 -8.05 4.43 -16.36
C GLU A 67 -8.22 5.97 -16.42
N GLU A 68 -8.28 6.62 -15.27
CA GLU A 68 -8.34 8.08 -15.18
C GLU A 68 -7.05 8.71 -15.70
N ASP A 69 -5.90 8.22 -15.25
CA ASP A 69 -4.58 8.66 -15.69
C ASP A 69 -4.36 8.40 -17.18
N ARG A 70 -4.84 7.26 -17.70
CA ARG A 70 -4.78 6.93 -19.12
C ARG A 70 -5.59 7.91 -19.98
N ILE A 71 -6.76 8.33 -19.50
CA ILE A 71 -7.60 9.33 -20.18
C ILE A 71 -6.99 10.73 -20.06
N GLY A 72 -6.45 11.08 -18.89
CA GLY A 72 -5.82 12.36 -18.59
C GLY A 72 -4.46 12.56 -19.26
N GLY A 73 -3.77 11.47 -19.59
CA GLY A 73 -2.39 11.49 -20.05
C GLY A 73 -1.38 11.71 -18.92
N ASP A 74 -1.80 11.43 -17.68
CA ASP A 74 -0.98 11.59 -16.48
C ASP A 74 -0.01 10.41 -16.31
N LEU A 75 1.09 10.67 -15.60
CA LEU A 75 2.07 9.62 -15.31
C LEU A 75 1.48 8.64 -14.31
N ASN A 76 1.45 7.35 -14.69
CA ASN A 76 1.08 6.26 -13.79
C ASN A 76 2.22 5.24 -13.62
N PHE A 77 2.68 5.00 -12.38
CA PHE A 77 3.79 4.07 -12.10
C PHE A 77 3.50 2.61 -12.44
N CYS A 78 2.23 2.18 -12.48
CA CYS A 78 1.84 0.84 -12.88
C CYS A 78 2.07 0.59 -14.38
N ASN A 79 2.07 1.64 -15.21
CA ASN A 79 2.28 1.52 -16.66
C ASN A 79 3.72 1.14 -17.05
N TYR A 80 4.65 1.12 -16.08
CA TYR A 80 6.05 0.78 -16.31
C TYR A 80 6.40 -0.66 -15.92
N TYR A 81 5.40 -1.45 -15.55
CA TYR A 81 5.53 -2.91 -15.50
C TYR A 81 5.34 -3.51 -16.90
N GLU A 82 5.82 -4.74 -17.06
CA GLU A 82 5.77 -5.44 -18.36
C GLU A 82 4.34 -5.84 -18.73
N ASP A 83 3.57 -6.28 -17.73
CA ASP A 83 2.18 -6.72 -17.85
C ASP A 83 1.45 -6.58 -16.51
N ASP A 84 0.13 -6.74 -16.56
CA ASP A 84 -0.75 -6.62 -15.40
C ASP A 84 -0.43 -7.66 -14.32
N GLU A 85 -0.13 -8.90 -14.71
CA GLU A 85 0.27 -9.97 -13.78
C GLU A 85 1.52 -9.59 -12.97
N THR A 86 2.46 -8.88 -13.59
CA THR A 86 3.64 -8.34 -12.92
C THR A 86 3.24 -7.25 -11.92
N VAL A 87 2.30 -6.36 -12.26
CA VAL A 87 1.74 -5.37 -11.31
C VAL A 87 1.16 -6.09 -10.09
N ILE A 88 0.33 -7.12 -10.32
CA ILE A 88 -0.31 -7.90 -9.24
C ILE A 88 0.75 -8.51 -8.33
N MET A 89 1.69 -9.24 -8.92
CA MET A 89 2.75 -9.94 -8.19
C MET A 89 3.58 -8.96 -7.34
N ARG A 90 3.89 -7.78 -7.88
CA ARG A 90 4.71 -6.79 -7.17
C ARG A 90 3.93 -6.11 -6.05
N ILE A 91 2.65 -5.80 -6.22
CA ILE A 91 1.80 -5.27 -5.14
C ILE A 91 1.64 -6.31 -4.02
N GLU A 92 1.46 -7.59 -4.35
CA GLU A 92 1.46 -8.68 -3.35
C GLU A 92 2.77 -8.74 -2.56
N GLN A 93 3.90 -8.68 -3.24
CA GLN A 93 5.21 -8.66 -2.59
C GLN A 93 5.38 -7.45 -1.67
N PHE A 94 4.92 -6.26 -2.11
CA PHE A 94 4.92 -5.06 -1.28
C PHE A 94 4.02 -5.20 -0.05
N ALA A 95 2.84 -5.81 -0.19
CA ALA A 95 1.94 -6.07 0.92
C ALA A 95 2.55 -7.03 1.95
N ASP A 96 3.13 -8.14 1.50
CA ASP A 96 3.79 -9.12 2.37
C ASP A 96 4.97 -8.50 3.12
N ARG A 97 5.83 -7.75 2.40
CA ARG A 97 6.98 -7.05 3.00
C ARG A 97 6.55 -5.95 3.97
N ALA A 98 5.47 -5.22 3.67
CA ALA A 98 4.92 -4.22 4.56
C ALA A 98 4.39 -4.82 5.87
N ILE A 99 3.73 -5.98 5.80
CA ILE A 99 3.27 -6.71 7.00
C ILE A 99 4.44 -7.28 7.79
N GLU A 100 5.50 -7.74 7.12
CA GLU A 100 6.73 -8.21 7.75
C GLU A 100 7.47 -7.08 8.48
N SER A 101 7.65 -5.93 7.83
CA SER A 101 8.45 -4.81 8.33
C SER A 101 7.90 -4.15 9.59
N ILE A 102 6.58 -4.22 9.81
CA ILE A 102 5.94 -3.62 11.00
C ILE A 102 5.96 -4.52 12.24
N ARG A 103 6.43 -5.77 12.13
CA ARG A 103 6.38 -6.74 13.25
C ARG A 103 7.26 -6.35 14.43
N GLU A 104 8.33 -5.61 14.15
CA GLU A 104 9.29 -5.14 15.17
C GLU A 104 8.85 -3.85 15.85
N LEU A 105 7.77 -3.21 15.39
CA LEU A 105 7.25 -2.01 16.01
C LEU A 105 6.44 -2.32 17.27
N GLU A 106 6.54 -1.42 18.25
CA GLU A 106 5.56 -1.36 19.32
C GLU A 106 4.16 -1.21 18.73
N HIS A 107 3.17 -1.80 19.39
CA HIS A 107 1.79 -1.81 18.89
C HIS A 107 1.64 -2.32 17.43
N HIS A 108 2.48 -3.24 16.96
CA HIS A 108 2.43 -3.83 15.60
C HIS A 108 1.02 -4.19 15.08
N ARG A 109 0.08 -4.56 15.97
CA ARG A 109 -1.32 -4.83 15.61
C ARG A 109 -2.05 -3.59 15.05
N PHE A 110 -1.73 -2.40 15.55
CA PHE A 110 -2.24 -1.13 15.03
C PHE A 110 -1.66 -0.84 13.64
N HIS A 111 -0.33 -0.96 13.46
CA HIS A 111 0.30 -0.76 12.16
C HIS A 111 -0.22 -1.76 11.11
N ARG A 112 -0.42 -3.01 11.51
CA ARG A 112 -1.07 -4.02 10.67
C ARG A 112 -2.50 -3.62 10.31
N MET A 113 -3.28 -3.11 11.26
CA MET A 113 -4.63 -2.60 10.99
C MET A 113 -4.59 -1.46 9.95
N VAL A 114 -3.61 -0.56 10.00
CA VAL A 114 -3.44 0.50 9.00
C VAL A 114 -3.18 -0.09 7.61
N ILE A 115 -2.26 -1.03 7.47
CA ILE A 115 -1.96 -1.69 6.19
C ILE A 115 -3.18 -2.44 5.65
N GLU A 116 -3.83 -3.24 6.50
CA GLU A 116 -5.05 -3.96 6.12
C GLU A 116 -6.18 -2.99 5.76
N GLY A 117 -6.27 -1.85 6.45
CA GLY A 117 -7.24 -0.78 6.16
C GLY A 117 -6.98 -0.09 4.81
N LEU A 118 -5.72 0.18 4.45
CA LEU A 118 -5.34 0.70 3.13
C LEU A 118 -5.79 -0.27 2.03
N LEU A 119 -5.40 -1.54 2.14
CA LEU A 119 -5.85 -2.57 1.21
C LEU A 119 -7.37 -2.60 1.11
N ALA A 120 -8.08 -2.49 2.24
CA ALA A 120 -9.54 -2.56 2.28
C ALA A 120 -10.20 -1.39 1.56
N LEU A 121 -9.73 -0.18 1.87
CA LEU A 121 -10.26 1.06 1.33
C LEU A 121 -10.07 1.09 -0.18
N TYR A 122 -8.82 0.97 -0.62
CA TYR A 122 -8.42 1.05 -2.01
C TYR A 122 -9.09 -0.07 -2.83
N LEU A 123 -8.94 -1.33 -2.45
CA LEU A 123 -9.48 -2.44 -3.26
C LEU A 123 -11.03 -2.47 -3.29
N SER A 124 -11.70 -1.74 -2.38
CA SER A 124 -13.17 -1.63 -2.36
C SER A 124 -13.74 -0.50 -3.22
N ASP A 125 -12.89 0.30 -3.84
CA ASP A 125 -13.31 1.41 -4.69
C ASP A 125 -14.17 0.91 -5.88
N PRO A 126 -15.26 1.61 -6.24
CA PRO A 126 -16.08 1.26 -7.39
C PRO A 126 -15.29 1.09 -8.70
N LYS A 127 -14.24 1.90 -8.91
CA LYS A 127 -13.34 1.84 -10.08
C LYS A 127 -12.70 0.46 -10.25
N VAL A 128 -12.51 -0.29 -9.15
CA VAL A 128 -11.96 -1.66 -9.17
C VAL A 128 -12.88 -2.63 -9.92
N ARG A 129 -14.21 -2.44 -9.85
CA ARG A 129 -15.16 -3.37 -10.51
C ARG A 129 -15.22 -3.16 -12.02
N GLU A 130 -14.86 -1.96 -12.47
CA GLU A 130 -14.85 -1.58 -13.88
C GLU A 130 -13.56 -2.01 -14.56
N GLN A 131 -12.51 -2.30 -13.78
CA GLN A 131 -11.19 -2.70 -14.26
C GLN A 131 -10.91 -4.18 -13.92
N THR A 132 -10.91 -5.03 -14.95
CA THR A 132 -10.74 -6.50 -14.79
C THR A 132 -9.48 -6.85 -14.00
N GLU A 133 -8.36 -6.18 -14.31
CA GLU A 133 -7.06 -6.43 -13.70
C GLU A 133 -7.03 -6.10 -12.21
N VAL A 134 -7.55 -4.93 -11.83
CA VAL A 134 -7.63 -4.49 -10.44
C VAL A 134 -8.53 -5.40 -9.61
N HIS A 135 -9.60 -5.94 -10.22
CA HIS A 135 -10.45 -6.93 -9.58
C HIS A 135 -9.73 -8.27 -9.33
N HIS A 136 -8.84 -8.70 -10.24
CA HIS A 136 -7.99 -9.88 -10.03
C HIS A 136 -6.99 -9.68 -8.88
N VAL A 137 -6.32 -8.52 -8.82
CA VAL A 137 -5.43 -8.12 -7.72
C VAL A 137 -6.17 -8.18 -6.38
N SER A 138 -7.33 -7.52 -6.33
CA SER A 138 -8.18 -7.45 -5.15
C SER A 138 -8.50 -8.84 -4.60
N LYS A 139 -8.92 -9.77 -5.46
CA LYS A 139 -9.24 -11.14 -5.06
C LYS A 139 -8.05 -11.89 -4.48
N ARG A 140 -6.85 -11.72 -5.03
CA ARG A 140 -5.67 -12.44 -4.53
C ARG A 140 -5.18 -11.89 -3.19
N LEU A 141 -5.08 -10.57 -3.05
CA LEU A 141 -4.71 -9.90 -1.80
C LEU A 141 -5.72 -10.21 -0.67
N MET A 142 -7.02 -10.32 -0.99
CA MET A 142 -8.06 -10.63 -0.01
C MET A 142 -8.04 -12.06 0.53
N LYS A 143 -7.41 -13.03 -0.16
CA LYS A 143 -7.39 -14.44 0.30
C LYS A 143 -6.67 -14.61 1.64
N GLY A 144 -5.66 -13.78 1.92
CA GLY A 144 -4.84 -13.86 3.14
C GLY A 144 -5.42 -13.18 4.39
N SER A 145 -6.43 -12.30 4.26
CA SER A 145 -6.91 -11.49 5.39
C SER A 145 -8.42 -11.69 5.67
N PRO A 146 -8.79 -12.34 6.79
CA PRO A 146 -10.19 -12.49 7.21
C PRO A 146 -10.88 -11.17 7.55
N LEU A 147 -10.16 -10.22 8.15
CA LEU A 147 -10.68 -8.89 8.49
C LEU A 147 -11.05 -8.07 7.24
N MET A 148 -10.17 -8.12 6.23
CA MET A 148 -10.44 -7.57 4.90
C MET A 148 -11.75 -8.07 4.30
N ARG A 149 -11.97 -9.39 4.34
CA ARG A 149 -13.20 -10.01 3.79
C ARG A 149 -14.46 -9.50 4.49
N VAL A 150 -14.41 -9.33 5.81
CA VAL A 150 -15.55 -8.79 6.58
C VAL A 150 -15.78 -7.32 6.23
N PHE A 151 -14.75 -6.48 6.22
CA PHE A 151 -14.88 -5.07 5.85
C PHE A 151 -15.43 -4.92 4.43
N PHE A 152 -14.87 -5.64 3.46
CA PHE A 152 -15.30 -5.57 2.06
C PHE A 152 -16.75 -6.02 1.88
N TRP A 153 -17.17 -7.05 2.62
CA TRP A 153 -18.55 -7.52 2.60
C TRP A 153 -19.52 -6.47 3.18
N VAL A 154 -19.15 -5.80 4.26
CA VAL A 154 -19.92 -4.69 4.82
C VAL A 154 -19.97 -3.52 3.84
N ASN A 155 -18.82 -3.09 3.31
CA ASN A 155 -18.73 -1.93 2.42
C ASN A 155 -19.45 -2.18 1.08
N SER A 156 -19.27 -3.37 0.49
CA SER A 156 -20.01 -3.79 -0.72
C SER A 156 -21.52 -3.84 -0.51
N ARG A 157 -21.99 -4.22 0.69
CA ARG A 157 -23.42 -4.18 1.02
C ARG A 157 -23.91 -2.75 1.20
N TRP A 158 -23.11 -1.88 1.80
CA TRP A 158 -23.47 -0.49 2.01
C TRP A 158 -23.56 0.29 0.69
N ILE A 159 -22.54 0.20 -0.17
CA ILE A 159 -22.52 0.83 -1.50
C ILE A 159 -23.72 0.38 -2.35
N ARG A 160 -23.99 -0.93 -2.40
CA ARG A 160 -25.13 -1.48 -3.16
C ARG A 160 -26.51 -1.05 -2.62
N ASN A 161 -26.58 -0.59 -1.38
CA ASN A 161 -27.83 -0.12 -0.77
C ASN A 161 -27.98 1.41 -0.84
N HIS A 162 -26.93 2.16 -1.24
CA HIS A 162 -26.91 3.63 -1.22
C HIS A 162 -26.45 4.27 -2.55
N MET A 163 -26.19 3.46 -3.59
CA MET A 163 -26.18 3.85 -5.01
C MET A 163 -27.36 3.19 -5.71
#